data_AF-A0AA37V2Z0-F1
#
_entry.id   AF-A0AA37V2Z0-F1
#
_cell.length_a   1.000
_cell.length_b   1.000
_cell.length_c   1.000
_cell.angle_alpha   90.00
_cell.angle_beta   90.00
_cell.angle_gamma   90.00
#
_symmetry.space_group_name_H-M   'P 1'
#
loop_
_entity.id
_entity.type
_entity.pdbx_description
1 polymer ?
#
loop_
_entity_poly.entity_id
_entity_poly.type
_entity_poly.pdbx_seq_one_letter_code
_entity_poly.pdbx_strand_id
1 'polypeptide(L)'
;MSRLRPVLGLAVGVVLVVSSAMHSLMGWPGLHAALVAADTPSDLIAGLRIGWHFGGAMILTLGLVSLWSFAQRLRGRAVSLQALRAFAAAYALFGAYALVTGDLNPFFLIFVVPGVLLFVAAGEPAVAVRDALPLAA
;
A
#
# COMPACT_ATOMS: atom_id res chain seq x y z
N MET A 1 15.85 -16.61 -8.48
CA MET A 1 15.25 -15.72 -7.44
C MET A 1 14.47 -16.59 -6.46
N SER A 2 14.62 -16.40 -5.15
CA SER A 2 13.78 -17.14 -4.19
C SER A 2 12.31 -16.76 -4.40
N ARG A 3 11.41 -17.76 -4.38
CA ARG A 3 9.95 -17.55 -4.48
C ARG A 3 9.40 -16.70 -3.32
N LEU A 4 10.21 -16.46 -2.29
CA LEU A 4 9.87 -15.69 -1.09
C LEU A 4 9.39 -14.27 -1.40
N ARG A 5 10.07 -13.54 -2.30
CA ARG A 5 9.71 -12.14 -2.63
C ARG A 5 8.32 -12.04 -3.28
N PRO A 6 8.02 -12.82 -4.33
CA PRO A 6 6.66 -12.83 -4.87
C PRO A 6 5.58 -13.28 -3.88
N VAL A 7 5.87 -14.29 -3.04
CA VAL A 7 4.93 -14.73 -2.00
C VAL A 7 4.67 -13.62 -0.98
N LEU A 8 5.72 -12.89 -0.56
CA LEU A 8 5.58 -11.72 0.31
C LEU A 8 4.72 -10.63 -0.33
N GLY A 9 4.98 -10.31 -1.61
CA GLY A 9 4.20 -9.33 -2.36
C GLY A 9 2.72 -9.69 -2.50
N LEU A 10 2.42 -10.98 -2.71
CA LEU A 10 1.05 -11.50 -2.68
C LEU A 10 0.42 -11.35 -1.30
N ALA A 11 1.12 -11.74 -0.24
CA ALA A 11 0.62 -11.64 1.13
C ALA A 11 0.26 -10.18 1.48
N VAL A 12 1.15 -9.23 1.15
CA VAL A 12 0.87 -7.80 1.33
C VAL A 12 -0.30 -7.34 0.46
N GLY A 13 -0.41 -7.82 -0.79
CA GLY A 13 -1.56 -7.54 -1.65
C GLY A 13 -2.89 -7.96 -1.03
N VAL A 14 -2.95 -9.16 -0.42
CA VAL A 14 -4.15 -9.62 0.33
C VAL A 14 -4.45 -8.70 1.50
N VAL A 15 -3.43 -8.34 2.29
CA VAL A 15 -3.58 -7.43 3.43
C VAL A 15 -4.16 -6.09 2.98
N LEU A 16 -3.68 -5.51 1.86
CA LEU A 16 -4.21 -4.25 1.34
C LEU A 16 -5.67 -4.38 0.90
N VAL A 17 -6.05 -5.48 0.23
CA VAL A 17 -7.44 -5.72 -0.16
C VAL A 17 -8.34 -5.79 1.07
N VAL A 18 -7.98 -6.58 2.08
CA VAL A 18 -8.74 -6.66 3.34
C VAL A 18 -8.79 -5.31 4.05
N SER A 19 -7.66 -4.59 4.09
CA SER A 19 -7.55 -3.28 4.70
C SER A 19 -8.46 -2.24 4.03
N SER A 20 -8.66 -2.29 2.72
CA SER A 20 -9.58 -1.37 2.03
C SER A 20 -11.03 -1.49 2.50
N ALA A 21 -11.50 -2.72 2.71
CA ALA A 21 -12.84 -2.97 3.24
C ALA A 21 -12.95 -2.48 4.70
N MET A 22 -11.94 -2.78 5.51
CA MET A 22 -11.87 -2.31 6.90
C MET A 22 -11.86 -0.79 7.00
N HIS A 23 -11.07 -0.13 6.16
CA HIS A 23 -10.99 1.33 6.08
C HIS A 23 -12.37 1.92 5.75
N SER A 24 -12.95 1.55 4.60
CA SER A 24 -14.20 2.16 4.13
C SER A 24 -15.44 1.76 4.93
N LEU A 25 -15.60 0.49 5.29
CA LEU A 25 -16.85 -0.02 5.84
C LEU A 25 -16.89 0.06 7.37
N MET A 26 -15.76 -0.19 8.03
CA MET A 26 -15.73 -0.24 9.50
C MET A 26 -15.11 1.01 10.12
N GLY A 27 -14.14 1.63 9.45
CA GLY A 27 -13.50 2.85 9.96
C GLY A 27 -14.41 4.09 9.88
N TRP A 28 -15.17 4.22 8.80
CA TRP A 28 -16.02 5.41 8.59
C TRP A 28 -17.11 5.60 9.66
N PRO A 29 -17.91 4.59 10.05
CA PRO A 29 -18.96 4.78 11.05
C PRO A 29 -18.46 5.34 12.39
N GLY A 30 -17.31 4.85 12.87
CA GLY A 30 -16.69 5.34 14.11
C GLY A 30 -16.21 6.78 14.00
N LEU A 31 -15.53 7.11 12.89
CA LEU A 31 -15.10 8.48 12.62
C LEU A 31 -16.29 9.44 12.48
N HIS A 32 -17.32 9.03 11.74
CA HIS A 32 -18.54 9.82 11.55
C HIS A 32 -19.23 10.12 12.88
N ALA A 33 -19.38 9.13 13.75
CA ALA A 33 -19.96 9.32 15.08
C ALA A 33 -19.15 10.33 15.92
N ALA A 34 -17.82 10.25 15.87
CA ALA A 34 -16.94 11.21 16.55
C ALA A 34 -17.05 12.62 15.97
N LEU A 35 -17.13 12.77 14.64
CA LEU A 35 -17.30 14.07 13.97
C LEU A 35 -18.64 14.72 14.33
N VAL A 36 -19.72 13.93 14.37
CA VAL A 36 -21.04 14.41 14.79
C VAL A 36 -21.02 14.83 16.25
N ALA A 37 -20.41 14.03 17.14
CA ALA A 37 -20.27 14.37 18.56
C ALA A 37 -19.41 15.63 18.81
N ALA A 38 -18.58 16.01 17.86
CA ALA A 38 -17.76 17.22 17.88
C ALA A 38 -18.42 18.42 17.19
N ASP A 39 -19.72 18.35 16.86
CA ASP A 39 -20.48 19.39 16.15
C ASP A 39 -19.82 19.85 14.83
N THR A 40 -19.20 18.90 14.12
CA THR A 40 -18.50 19.20 12.86
C THR A 40 -19.50 19.64 11.77
N PRO A 41 -19.20 20.70 10.99
CA PRO A 41 -20.05 21.13 9.88
C PRO A 41 -20.35 20.01 8.87
N SER A 42 -21.58 19.94 8.39
CA SER A 42 -22.07 18.83 7.56
C SER A 42 -21.39 18.75 6.18
N ASP A 43 -20.97 19.89 5.63
CA ASP A 43 -20.18 19.99 4.41
C ASP A 43 -18.77 19.41 4.60
N LEU A 44 -18.13 19.66 5.74
CA LEU A 44 -16.84 19.08 6.08
C LEU A 44 -16.93 17.57 6.28
N ILE A 45 -17.97 17.08 6.96
CA ILE A 45 -18.24 15.63 7.08
C ILE A 45 -18.43 15.02 5.69
N ALA A 46 -19.18 15.67 4.80
CA ALA A 46 -19.41 15.18 3.45
C ALA A 46 -18.11 15.09 2.64
N GLY A 47 -17.26 16.13 2.70
CA GLY A 47 -15.94 16.14 2.06
C GLY A 47 -15.03 15.02 2.58
N LEU A 48 -14.98 14.84 3.91
CA LEU A 48 -14.21 13.77 4.55
C LEU A 48 -14.73 12.39 4.14
N ARG A 49 -16.05 12.19 4.06
CA ARG A 49 -16.64 10.92 3.61
C ARG A 49 -16.19 10.53 2.22
N ILE A 50 -16.22 11.49 1.28
CA ILE A 50 -15.81 11.26 -0.10
C ILE A 50 -14.32 10.91 -0.14
N GLY A 51 -13.48 11.70 0.53
CA GLY A 51 -12.04 11.45 0.61
C GLY A 51 -11.71 10.10 1.24
N TRP A 52 -12.43 9.72 2.29
CA TRP A 52 -12.28 8.45 2.99
C TRP A 52 -12.57 7.25 2.09
N HIS A 53 -13.73 7.24 1.41
CA HIS A 53 -14.07 6.14 0.50
C HIS A 53 -13.21 6.12 -0.75
N PHE A 54 -12.78 7.28 -1.25
CA PHE A 54 -11.79 7.35 -2.32
C PHE A 54 -10.45 6.72 -1.88
N GLY A 55 -9.98 7.03 -0.68
CA GLY A 55 -8.81 6.40 -0.06
C GLY A 55 -8.95 4.87 -0.01
N GLY A 56 -10.09 4.37 0.45
CA GLY A 56 -10.39 2.94 0.43
C GLY A 56 -10.37 2.33 -0.97
N ALA A 57 -10.97 2.99 -1.97
CA ALA A 57 -10.93 2.53 -3.36
C ALA A 57 -9.49 2.48 -3.92
N MET A 58 -8.66 3.47 -3.61
CA MET A 58 -7.24 3.47 -4.00
C MET A 58 -6.46 2.34 -3.34
N ILE A 59 -6.68 2.08 -2.04
CA ILE A 59 -6.06 0.95 -1.33
C ILE A 59 -6.46 -0.38 -2.00
N LEU A 60 -7.75 -0.56 -2.35
CA LEU A 60 -8.23 -1.75 -3.04
C LEU A 60 -7.54 -1.92 -4.40
N THR A 61 -7.54 -0.88 -5.24
CA THR A 61 -6.91 -0.90 -6.56
C THR A 61 -5.44 -1.28 -6.46
N LEU A 62 -4.70 -0.71 -5.51
CA LEU A 62 -3.28 -0.99 -5.30
C LEU A 62 -3.04 -2.41 -4.77
N GLY A 63 -3.92 -2.90 -3.89
CA GLY A 63 -3.93 -4.30 -3.47
C GLY A 63 -4.10 -5.26 -4.65
N LEU A 64 -5.06 -5.00 -5.54
CA LEU A 64 -5.29 -5.79 -6.74
C LEU A 64 -4.12 -5.72 -7.74
N VAL A 65 -3.54 -4.53 -7.96
CA VAL A 65 -2.35 -4.36 -8.81
C VAL A 65 -1.15 -5.12 -8.23
N SER A 66 -0.97 -5.12 -6.91
CA SER A 66 0.07 -5.92 -6.24
C SER A 66 -0.15 -7.41 -6.46
N LEU A 67 -1.36 -7.92 -6.18
CA LEU A 67 -1.73 -9.32 -6.38
C LEU A 67 -1.47 -9.77 -7.81
N TRP A 68 -1.95 -9.00 -8.79
CA TRP A 68 -1.73 -9.27 -10.20
C TRP A 68 -0.24 -9.30 -10.54
N SER A 69 0.51 -8.26 -10.19
CA SER A 69 1.91 -8.13 -10.58
C SER A 69 2.78 -9.25 -10.02
N PHE A 70 2.57 -9.63 -8.75
CA PHE A 70 3.32 -10.72 -8.13
C PHE A 70 2.85 -12.11 -8.58
N ALA A 71 1.56 -12.30 -8.89
CA ALA A 71 1.08 -13.53 -9.53
C ALA A 71 1.73 -13.73 -10.91
N GLN A 72 1.86 -12.66 -11.70
CA GLN A 72 2.56 -12.71 -12.99
C GLN A 72 4.05 -13.04 -12.83
N ARG A 73 4.73 -12.51 -11.80
CA ARG A 73 6.11 -12.90 -11.49
C ARG A 73 6.24 -14.37 -11.05
N LEU A 74 5.28 -14.90 -10.29
CA LEU A 74 5.26 -16.33 -9.96
C LEU A 74 5.10 -17.22 -11.20
N ARG A 75 4.42 -16.71 -12.24
CA ARG A 75 4.31 -17.36 -13.56
C ARG A 75 5.54 -17.14 -14.46
N GLY A 76 6.62 -16.55 -13.94
CA GLY A 76 7.86 -16.30 -14.69
C GLY A 76 7.80 -15.14 -15.68
N ARG A 77 6.76 -14.30 -15.64
CA ARG A 77 6.64 -13.14 -16.54
C ARG A 77 7.49 -11.98 -16.04
N ALA A 78 8.16 -11.29 -16.96
CA ALA A 78 8.84 -10.04 -16.69
C ALA A 78 7.79 -8.92 -16.49
N VAL A 79 7.63 -8.48 -15.23
CA VAL A 79 6.75 -7.38 -14.86
C VAL A 79 7.57 -6.35 -14.09
N SER A 80 7.51 -5.09 -14.52
CA SER A 80 8.10 -3.97 -13.79
C SER A 80 7.34 -3.75 -12.49
N LEU A 81 8.07 -3.67 -11.37
CA LEU A 81 7.51 -3.36 -10.06
C LEU A 81 7.90 -1.97 -9.57
N GLN A 82 8.47 -1.12 -10.44
CA GLN A 82 8.95 0.20 -10.06
C GLN A 82 7.82 1.08 -9.52
N ALA A 83 6.64 1.07 -10.15
CA ALA A 83 5.47 1.79 -9.67
C ALA A 83 5.01 1.31 -8.28
N LEU A 84 4.94 -0.01 -8.07
CA LEU A 84 4.60 -0.59 -6.76
C LEU A 84 5.65 -0.24 -5.70
N ARG A 85 6.93 -0.16 -6.07
CA ARG A 85 8.02 0.22 -5.18
C ARG A 85 7.94 1.70 -4.79
N ALA A 86 7.67 2.58 -5.75
CA ALA A 86 7.47 4.01 -5.49
C ALA A 86 6.27 4.24 -4.57
N PHE A 87 5.14 3.57 -4.85
CA PHE A 87 3.98 3.58 -3.98
C PHE A 87 4.32 3.08 -2.56
N ALA A 88 4.98 1.93 -2.45
CA ALA A 88 5.34 1.34 -1.16
C ALA A 88 6.22 2.28 -0.31
N ALA A 89 7.17 2.99 -0.94
CA ALA A 89 7.98 4.01 -0.28
C ALA A 89 7.12 5.17 0.22
N ALA A 90 6.26 5.73 -0.64
CA ALA A 90 5.36 6.81 -0.26
C ALA A 90 4.41 6.39 0.88
N TYR A 91 3.88 5.18 0.82
CA TYR A 91 2.99 4.60 1.83
C TYR A 91 3.69 4.44 3.19
N ALA A 92 4.93 3.95 3.20
CA ALA A 92 5.73 3.84 4.42
C ALA A 92 6.10 5.21 5.01
N LEU A 93 6.49 6.16 4.17
CA LEU A 93 6.81 7.53 4.59
C LEU A 93 5.59 8.24 5.17
N PHE A 94 4.42 8.09 4.54
CA PHE A 94 3.17 8.60 5.07
C PHE A 94 2.85 7.97 6.44
N GLY A 95 3.04 6.65 6.58
CA GLY A 95 2.87 5.97 7.86
C GLY A 95 3.80 6.48 8.96
N ALA A 96 5.07 6.73 8.63
CA ALA A 96 6.03 7.28 9.56
C ALA A 96 5.65 8.71 9.98
N TYR A 97 5.23 9.54 9.03
CA TYR A 97 4.71 10.87 9.31
C TYR A 97 3.49 10.81 10.23
N ALA A 98 2.49 9.98 9.90
CA ALA A 98 1.27 9.82 10.69
C ALA A 98 1.55 9.31 12.11
N LEU A 99 2.52 8.38 12.26
CA LEU A 99 2.98 7.91 13.55
C LEU A 99 3.55 9.05 14.40
N VAL A 100 4.39 9.92 13.82
CA VAL A 100 4.95 11.07 14.54
C VAL A 100 3.88 12.11 14.89
N THR A 101 3.01 12.47 13.94
CA THR A 101 1.98 13.50 14.18
C THR A 101 0.81 13.02 15.03
N GLY A 102 0.63 11.71 15.15
CA GLY A 102 -0.41 11.09 15.96
C GLY A 102 0.12 10.53 17.28
N ASP A 103 1.10 11.21 17.88
CA ASP A 103 1.65 10.91 19.22
C ASP A 103 2.17 9.47 19.36
N LEU A 104 2.83 8.95 18.33
CA LEU A 104 3.38 7.59 18.26
C LEU A 104 2.32 6.50 18.44
N ASN A 105 1.05 6.78 18.09
CA ASN A 105 -0.01 5.78 18.16
C ASN A 105 0.30 4.57 17.26
N PRO A 106 0.47 3.36 17.82
CA PRO A 106 0.88 2.18 17.07
C PRO A 106 -0.12 1.76 15.98
N PHE A 107 -1.35 2.28 16.00
CA PHE A 107 -2.30 2.14 14.90
C PHE A 107 -1.69 2.50 13.53
N PHE A 108 -0.85 3.53 13.47
CA PHE A 108 -0.24 3.99 12.21
C PHE A 108 0.80 3.02 11.63
N LEU A 109 1.22 2.00 12.39
CA LEU A 109 2.04 0.90 11.84
C LEU A 109 1.33 0.12 10.73
N ILE A 110 0.00 0.23 10.63
CA ILE A 110 -0.78 -0.32 9.51
C ILE A 110 -0.37 0.25 8.14
N PHE A 111 0.29 1.42 8.11
CA PHE A 111 0.86 1.99 6.90
C PHE A 111 2.34 1.57 6.73
N VAL A 112 3.11 1.67 7.81
CA VAL A 112 4.56 1.42 7.79
C VAL A 112 4.88 -0.02 7.45
N VAL A 113 4.26 -0.99 8.13
CA VAL A 113 4.59 -2.41 7.98
C VAL A 113 4.28 -2.92 6.57
N PRO A 114 3.05 -2.74 6.01
CA PRO A 114 2.77 -3.16 4.64
C PRO A 114 3.62 -2.40 3.61
N GLY A 115 3.88 -1.10 3.83
CA GLY A 115 4.73 -0.29 2.96
C GLY A 115 6.16 -0.84 2.87
N VAL A 116 6.80 -1.10 4.02
CA VAL A 116 8.16 -1.67 4.05
C VAL A 116 8.20 -3.07 3.43
N LEU A 117 7.24 -3.94 3.78
CA LEU A 117 7.20 -5.30 3.23
C LEU A 117 6.99 -5.30 1.71
N LEU A 118 6.10 -4.44 1.19
CA LEU A 118 5.89 -4.28 -0.25
C LEU A 118 7.12 -3.73 -0.95
N PHE A 119 7.81 -2.76 -0.35
CA PHE A 119 9.04 -2.19 -0.90
C PHE A 119 10.14 -3.25 -1.03
N VAL A 120 10.30 -4.10 0.00
CA VAL A 120 11.24 -5.23 0.01
C VAL A 120 10.84 -6.28 -1.03
N ALA A 121 9.55 -6.60 -1.15
CA ALA A 121 9.04 -7.54 -2.14
C ALA A 121 9.26 -7.05 -3.58
N ALA A 122 9.08 -5.74 -3.81
CA ALA A 122 9.24 -5.09 -5.11
C ALA A 122 10.70 -4.78 -5.48
N GLY A 123 11.64 -4.96 -4.55
CA GLY A 123 13.07 -4.80 -4.81
C GLY A 123 13.60 -5.81 -5.82
N GLU A 124 14.34 -5.34 -6.83
CA GLU A 124 15.01 -6.23 -7.76
C GLU A 124 16.10 -7.06 -7.05
N PRO A 125 16.37 -8.30 -7.48
CA PRO A 125 17.66 -8.91 -7.21
C PRO A 125 18.73 -8.07 -7.90
N ALA A 126 19.84 -7.83 -7.22
CA ALA A 126 20.96 -7.01 -7.68
C ALA A 126 21.72 -7.55 -8.92
N VAL A 127 21.12 -8.38 -9.77
CA VAL A 127 21.82 -9.17 -10.80
C VAL A 127 21.44 -8.80 -12.24
N ALA A 128 20.37 -8.05 -12.51
CA ALA A 128 19.87 -7.92 -13.89
C ALA A 128 20.37 -6.68 -14.69
N VAL A 129 21.27 -5.85 -14.13
CA VAL A 129 21.78 -4.65 -14.84
C VAL A 129 23.18 -4.88 -15.44
N ARG A 130 23.87 -5.99 -15.09
CA ARG A 130 25.24 -6.24 -15.56
C ARG A 130 25.39 -6.95 -16.90
N ASP A 131 24.33 -7.58 -17.43
CA ASP A 131 24.42 -8.38 -18.66
C ASP A 131 23.86 -7.65 -19.91
N ALA A 132 23.50 -6.37 -19.81
CA ALA A 132 22.89 -5.60 -20.90
C ALA A 132 23.88 -4.73 -21.70
N LEU A 133 25.19 -4.90 -21.52
CA LEU A 133 26.17 -4.35 -22.46
C LEU A 133 26.62 -5.48 -23.38
N PRO A 134 26.20 -5.52 -24.66
CA PRO A 134 26.93 -6.30 -25.63
C PRO A 134 28.34 -5.72 -25.67
N LEU A 135 29.33 -6.59 -25.41
CA LEU A 135 30.72 -6.34 -25.76
C LEU A 135 30.76 -6.14 -27.29
N ALA A 136 30.60 -4.88 -27.72
CA ALA A 136 30.96 -4.49 -29.06
C ALA A 136 32.48 -4.58 -29.16
N ALA A 137 32.94 -5.60 -29.89
CA ALA A 137 34.32 -5.82 -30.29
C ALA A 137 34.78 -4.79 -31.32
#